data_AF-A0A1F7IH69-F1
#
_entry.id   AF-A0A1F7IH69-F1
#
_cell.length_a   1.000
_cell.length_b   1.000
_cell.length_c   1.000
_cell.angle_alpha   90.00
_cell.angle_beta   90.00
_cell.angle_gamma   90.00
#
_symmetry.space_group_name_H-M   'P 1'
#
loop_
_entity.id
_entity.type
_entity.pdbx_description
1 polymer ?
#
loop_
_entity_poly.entity_id
_entity_poly.type
_entity_poly.pdbx_seq_one_letter_code
_entity_poly.pdbx_strand_id
1 'polypeptide(L)'
;MTAEGAIAEVRATHIGPKKELHNPKSEAPKKTESKWKRLIQNLKKEDSLNQPRHVLEVLTEIGISEKYSLVKSEIQAQIKKAQGVMPDVFDKSFGIDIFVGKIRDQRQLEMKQENQILQTPESIRKILTALQPDSVDDISTTKFLGDSILLTSANGVEIQLTLPTEQKMLRDPLTNHLGLQINAQKMKGVSTETNAIVSKLAAEQNNADSLLQTTQGIVDYVSMVKEVLPAEISREKQKMDSIKDKEKQRADWLIDESIIENNPIKSRLPAEYAKTPEELRERMKTLKYLPAEAEMRQAFKGREKEFDQFCFENEVYELYTQEFVDSISRYLISRAALYQNNIDSTNLRPIRIVEVGAGRGQMTHFIKEKMQELGIRNDQLEIRATDPNIWSEDLGKTVIDVENLDAEKAVQKYQPDIVLFSWIPPGEDLSPALRQNSVQEYVLVGEELSGNDRTWGKNVIFDKDVMADYEKDGFYKQYLGEGDDDSLNLVHGQLGRGQIKEGIDDSQHSTTIAFIRE
;
A
#
# COMPACT_ATOMS: atom_id res chain seq x y z
N MET A 1 -19.69 -66.12 7.63
CA MET A 1 -20.63 -65.04 8.02
C MET A 1 -19.83 -63.76 7.97
N THR A 2 -20.17 -62.90 7.01
CA THR A 2 -19.48 -61.64 6.66
C THR A 2 -20.02 -60.46 7.48
N ALA A 3 -19.18 -59.44 7.59
CA ALA A 3 -19.29 -58.28 8.46
C ALA A 3 -20.23 -57.19 7.90
N GLU A 4 -21.54 -57.43 7.91
CA GLU A 4 -22.56 -56.43 7.54
C GLU A 4 -23.65 -56.23 8.62
N GLY A 5 -23.32 -56.46 9.90
CA GLY A 5 -24.30 -56.45 10.99
C GLY A 5 -24.17 -55.36 12.06
N ALA A 6 -23.20 -54.44 11.98
CA ALA A 6 -22.80 -53.65 13.17
C ALA A 6 -22.97 -52.12 13.08
N ILE A 7 -23.60 -51.56 12.04
CA ILE A 7 -23.72 -50.09 11.88
C ILE A 7 -25.19 -49.63 11.80
N ALA A 8 -26.05 -50.16 12.68
CA ALA A 8 -27.46 -49.76 12.72
C ALA A 8 -27.96 -49.28 14.10
N GLU A 9 -27.11 -49.18 15.12
CA GLU A 9 -27.59 -48.96 16.50
C GLU A 9 -26.80 -47.93 17.30
N VAL A 10 -26.65 -46.70 16.77
CA VAL A 10 -26.21 -45.54 17.58
C VAL A 10 -27.04 -44.27 17.26
N ARG A 11 -28.34 -44.43 16.97
CA ARG A 11 -29.29 -43.31 16.86
C ARG A 11 -30.49 -43.51 17.78
N ALA A 12 -30.25 -43.41 19.08
CA ALA A 12 -31.27 -43.05 20.05
C ALA A 12 -30.60 -42.79 21.40
N THR A 13 -30.54 -41.52 21.79
CA THR A 13 -30.69 -40.99 23.16
C THR A 13 -29.85 -39.72 23.27
N HIS A 14 -30.53 -38.57 23.38
CA HIS A 14 -30.40 -37.64 24.52
C HIS A 14 -31.25 -36.40 24.23
N ILE A 15 -32.46 -36.41 24.80
CA ILE A 15 -33.28 -35.22 25.03
C ILE A 15 -32.94 -34.73 26.44
N GLY A 16 -32.54 -33.46 26.57
CA GLY A 16 -32.31 -32.75 27.84
C GLY A 16 -32.42 -31.23 27.63
N PRO A 17 -32.73 -30.43 28.67
CA PRO A 17 -33.88 -29.51 28.62
C PRO A 17 -33.58 -28.08 28.15
N LYS A 18 -34.68 -27.43 27.71
CA LYS A 18 -34.88 -26.00 27.47
C LYS A 18 -34.13 -25.11 28.47
N LYS A 19 -33.39 -24.12 27.95
CA LYS A 19 -33.03 -22.90 28.69
C LYS A 19 -33.52 -21.67 27.95
N GLU A 20 -34.05 -20.77 28.76
CA GLU A 20 -34.79 -19.56 28.43
C GLU A 20 -33.93 -18.52 27.70
N LEU A 21 -34.58 -17.77 26.80
CA LEU A 21 -34.02 -16.61 26.13
C LEU A 21 -33.58 -15.55 27.14
N HIS A 22 -32.30 -15.19 27.08
CA HIS A 22 -31.82 -13.89 27.50
C HIS A 22 -31.46 -13.07 26.26
N ASN A 23 -32.05 -11.88 26.20
CA ASN A 23 -31.93 -10.91 25.12
C ASN A 23 -30.90 -9.85 25.55
N PRO A 24 -29.69 -9.79 24.97
CA PRO A 24 -28.80 -8.65 25.15
C PRO A 24 -28.98 -7.68 23.99
N LYS A 25 -29.51 -6.49 24.29
CA LYS A 25 -29.41 -5.32 23.42
C LYS A 25 -27.92 -5.05 23.14
N SER A 26 -27.51 -5.10 21.88
CA SER A 26 -26.19 -4.65 21.45
C SER A 26 -26.15 -3.12 21.43
N GLU A 27 -25.35 -2.54 22.32
CA GLU A 27 -24.89 -1.16 22.22
C GLU A 27 -23.74 -1.09 21.21
N ALA A 28 -23.93 -0.32 20.14
CA ALA A 28 -22.89 -0.04 19.15
C ALA A 28 -21.80 0.90 19.71
N PRO A 29 -20.53 0.78 19.29
CA PRO A 29 -19.43 1.58 19.82
C PRO A 29 -19.41 2.99 19.20
N LYS A 30 -20.18 3.94 19.77
CA LYS A 30 -20.13 5.39 19.44
C LYS A 30 -19.12 6.20 20.27
N LYS A 31 -17.96 5.65 20.62
CA LYS A 31 -17.03 6.33 21.56
C LYS A 31 -15.92 7.18 20.92
N THR A 32 -15.59 7.03 19.64
CA THR A 32 -14.53 7.82 19.01
C THR A 32 -15.05 9.09 18.31
N GLU A 33 -16.21 9.03 17.67
CA GLU A 33 -16.76 10.17 16.92
C GLU A 33 -17.28 11.31 17.82
N SER A 34 -17.74 10.97 19.03
CA SER A 34 -18.29 11.93 19.99
C SER A 34 -17.21 12.80 20.67
N LYS A 35 -15.97 12.29 20.78
CA LYS A 35 -14.84 13.03 21.38
C LYS A 35 -14.36 14.16 20.46
N TRP A 36 -14.31 13.91 19.14
CA TRP A 36 -13.89 14.89 18.13
C TRP A 36 -14.88 16.03 17.91
N LYS A 37 -16.19 15.72 17.82
CA LYS A 37 -17.24 16.74 17.68
C LYS A 37 -17.29 17.67 18.90
N ARG A 38 -17.00 17.15 20.09
CA ARG A 38 -16.90 17.92 21.34
C ARG A 38 -15.66 18.82 21.38
N LEU A 39 -14.51 18.33 20.92
CA LEU A 39 -13.26 19.10 20.84
C LEU A 39 -13.38 20.29 19.85
N ILE A 40 -13.98 20.05 18.68
CA ILE A 40 -14.21 21.10 17.66
C ILE A 40 -15.27 22.11 18.14
N GLN A 41 -16.29 21.67 18.88
CA GLN A 41 -17.26 22.59 19.49
C GLN A 41 -16.64 23.44 20.60
N ASN A 42 -15.67 22.91 21.36
CA ASN A 42 -14.98 23.68 22.41
C ASN A 42 -14.03 24.72 21.80
N LEU A 43 -13.28 24.36 20.74
CA LEU A 43 -12.43 25.30 20.00
C LEU A 43 -13.20 26.46 19.35
N LYS A 44 -14.48 26.24 19.02
CA LYS A 44 -15.37 27.28 18.46
C LYS A 44 -16.01 28.19 19.51
N LYS A 45 -15.99 27.80 20.80
CA LYS A 45 -16.69 28.50 21.88
C LYS A 45 -15.76 29.32 22.78
N GLU A 46 -14.45 29.12 22.68
CA GLU A 46 -13.47 29.77 23.54
C GLU A 46 -12.80 30.96 22.82
N ASP A 47 -12.99 32.17 23.36
CA ASP A 47 -12.22 33.39 23.01
C ASP A 47 -10.74 33.30 23.46
N SER A 48 -10.28 32.12 23.91
CA SER A 48 -8.96 31.85 24.50
C SER A 48 -7.94 31.21 23.55
N LEU A 49 -8.02 31.50 22.24
CA LEU A 49 -6.91 31.22 21.31
C LEU A 49 -5.64 32.08 21.55
N ASN A 50 -5.64 32.94 22.58
CA ASN A 50 -4.52 33.81 22.94
C ASN A 50 -3.50 33.20 23.92
N GLN A 51 -3.58 31.89 24.26
CA GLN A 51 -2.57 31.24 25.11
C GLN A 51 -1.85 30.07 24.41
N PRO A 52 -0.52 30.13 24.21
CA PRO A 52 0.27 29.16 23.44
C PRO A 52 0.24 27.70 23.93
N ARG A 53 -0.11 27.46 25.20
CA ARG A 53 0.03 26.14 25.83
C ARG A 53 -1.00 25.11 25.35
N HIS A 54 -2.21 25.55 24.98
CA HIS A 54 -3.28 24.64 24.53
C HIS A 54 -3.10 24.16 23.08
N VAL A 55 -2.40 24.91 22.22
CA VAL A 55 -2.16 24.51 20.83
C VAL A 55 -1.16 23.35 20.76
N LEU A 56 -0.19 23.31 21.67
CA LEU A 56 0.82 22.25 21.72
C LEU A 56 0.23 20.90 22.17
N GLU A 57 -0.66 20.90 23.17
CA GLU A 57 -1.33 19.66 23.61
C GLU A 57 -2.21 19.06 22.52
N VAL A 58 -2.91 19.90 21.75
CA VAL A 58 -3.74 19.46 20.62
C VAL A 58 -2.92 18.89 19.47
N LEU A 59 -1.70 19.39 19.22
CA LEU A 59 -0.84 18.87 18.16
C LEU A 59 -0.08 17.60 18.57
N THR A 60 0.10 17.37 19.88
CA THR A 60 0.84 16.20 20.39
C THR A 60 -0.03 14.95 20.50
N GLU A 61 -1.35 15.09 20.73
CA GLU A 61 -2.30 13.96 20.75
C GLU A 61 -2.69 13.44 19.36
N ILE A 62 -2.38 14.17 18.27
CA ILE A 62 -2.83 13.84 16.92
C ILE A 62 -1.62 13.36 16.12
N GLY A 63 -1.43 12.05 15.97
CA GLY A 63 -0.42 11.48 15.07
C GLY A 63 -0.55 12.08 13.66
N ILE A 64 0.52 12.71 13.16
CA ILE A 64 0.47 13.66 12.03
C ILE A 64 0.98 13.02 10.74
N SER A 65 0.11 12.93 9.74
CA SER A 65 0.48 13.23 8.34
C SER A 65 -0.71 13.78 7.55
N GLU A 66 -1.87 13.13 7.59
CA GLU A 66 -3.01 13.51 6.72
C GLU A 66 -3.79 14.74 7.20
N LYS A 67 -3.80 15.04 8.50
CA LYS A 67 -4.61 16.14 9.06
C LYS A 67 -3.90 17.51 9.12
N TYR A 68 -2.62 17.56 8.76
CA TYR A 68 -1.84 18.79 8.73
C TYR A 68 -2.32 19.77 7.64
N SER A 69 -2.79 19.25 6.51
CA SER A 69 -3.32 20.08 5.41
C SER A 69 -4.58 20.81 5.82
N LEU A 70 -5.51 20.12 6.49
CA LEU A 70 -6.78 20.67 6.98
C LEU A 70 -6.59 21.80 8.00
N VAL A 71 -5.68 21.61 8.96
CA VAL A 71 -5.37 22.65 9.96
C VAL A 71 -4.72 23.87 9.30
N LYS A 72 -3.83 23.65 8.33
CA LYS A 72 -3.19 24.71 7.56
C LYS A 72 -4.21 25.51 6.74
N SER A 73 -5.16 24.84 6.09
CA SER A 73 -6.23 25.48 5.30
C SER A 73 -7.14 26.36 6.17
N GLU A 74 -7.49 25.90 7.36
CA GLU A 74 -8.39 26.64 8.27
C GLU A 74 -7.72 27.88 8.87
N ILE A 75 -6.43 27.79 9.22
CA ILE A 75 -5.64 28.94 9.69
C ILE A 75 -5.51 30.00 8.58
N GLN A 76 -5.28 29.58 7.34
CA GLN A 76 -5.22 30.49 6.20
C GLN A 76 -6.57 31.16 5.91
N ALA A 77 -7.68 30.47 6.14
CA ALA A 77 -9.03 31.02 6.02
C ALA A 77 -9.34 32.07 7.11
N GLN A 78 -8.88 31.84 8.35
CA GLN A 78 -9.01 32.78 9.47
C GLN A 78 -8.17 34.05 9.26
N ILE A 79 -6.93 33.90 8.76
CA ILE A 79 -6.05 35.03 8.41
C ILE A 79 -6.68 35.89 7.30
N LYS A 80 -7.32 35.26 6.29
CA LYS A 80 -8.05 36.00 5.24
C LYS A 80 -9.27 36.76 5.76
N LYS A 81 -9.91 36.29 6.83
CA LYS A 81 -11.07 36.93 7.46
C LYS A 81 -10.71 38.16 8.30
N ALA A 82 -9.52 38.21 8.87
CA ALA A 82 -9.03 39.34 9.66
C ALA A 82 -8.47 40.46 8.76
N GLN A 83 -9.34 41.13 8.00
CA GLN A 83 -8.97 42.36 7.29
C GLN A 83 -8.93 43.54 8.29
N GLY A 84 -7.72 43.89 8.76
CA GLY A 84 -7.45 45.19 9.40
C GLY A 84 -6.70 45.13 10.73
N VAL A 85 -5.45 45.59 10.69
CA VAL A 85 -4.58 46.07 11.80
C VAL A 85 -4.37 45.09 12.98
N MET A 86 -3.20 44.46 13.02
CA MET A 86 -2.65 43.86 14.25
C MET A 86 -2.00 44.94 15.14
N PRO A 87 -2.14 44.89 16.48
CA PRO A 87 -1.24 45.57 17.40
C PRO A 87 0.11 44.85 17.47
N ASP A 88 1.19 45.63 17.61
CA ASP A 88 2.55 45.17 17.90
C ASP A 88 2.59 44.39 19.23
N VAL A 89 2.35 43.08 19.20
CA VAL A 89 2.67 42.18 20.32
C VAL A 89 3.15 40.84 19.78
N PHE A 90 4.30 40.83 19.13
CA PHE A 90 5.11 39.62 18.91
C PHE A 90 6.59 40.03 18.87
N ASP A 91 7.19 40.24 20.04
CA ASP A 91 8.65 40.30 20.19
C ASP A 91 9.14 38.99 20.82
N LYS A 92 10.08 38.34 20.13
CA LYS A 92 11.03 37.30 20.61
C LYS A 92 10.47 36.12 21.38
N SER A 93 9.82 35.20 20.68
CA SER A 93 10.04 33.75 20.84
C SER A 93 9.30 33.05 19.70
N PHE A 94 9.87 31.95 19.20
CA PHE A 94 9.42 31.18 18.02
C PHE A 94 9.93 31.71 16.67
N GLY A 95 10.96 31.02 16.14
CA GLY A 95 11.52 31.25 14.82
C GLY A 95 10.61 30.73 13.71
N ILE A 96 9.64 31.55 13.30
CA ILE A 96 8.90 31.38 12.04
C ILE A 96 8.77 32.78 11.41
N ASP A 97 9.58 33.07 10.39
CA ASP A 97 9.44 34.28 9.58
C ASP A 97 8.40 34.04 8.46
N ILE A 98 7.27 34.78 8.49
CA ILE A 98 6.38 34.93 7.33
C ILE A 98 6.49 36.38 6.85
N PHE A 99 7.16 36.59 5.72
CA PHE A 99 7.21 37.90 5.05
C PHE A 99 5.97 38.11 4.18
N VAL A 100 5.10 39.06 4.54
CA VAL A 100 4.22 39.74 3.59
C VAL A 100 4.79 41.14 3.34
N GLY A 101 5.61 41.26 2.30
CA GLY A 101 6.17 42.54 1.90
C GLY A 101 5.14 43.41 1.18
N LYS A 102 4.87 44.60 1.71
CA LYS A 102 4.41 45.74 0.88
C LYS A 102 5.50 46.04 -0.13
N ILE A 103 5.13 46.13 -1.41
CA ILE A 103 5.99 46.62 -2.50
C ILE A 103 6.41 48.05 -2.13
N ARG A 104 7.60 48.18 -1.54
CA ARG A 104 8.31 49.45 -1.43
C ARG A 104 9.09 49.64 -2.72
N ASP A 105 9.02 50.87 -3.21
CA ASP A 105 9.58 51.35 -4.47
C ASP A 105 11.02 50.87 -4.67
N GLN A 106 11.20 49.95 -5.63
CA GLN A 106 12.44 49.22 -5.93
C GLN A 106 13.61 50.17 -6.23
N ARG A 107 13.30 51.37 -6.75
CA ARG A 107 14.26 52.44 -7.02
C ARG A 107 14.96 53.02 -5.80
N GLN A 108 14.34 53.01 -4.60
CA GLN A 108 14.99 53.54 -3.40
C GLN A 108 15.94 52.54 -2.72
N LEU A 109 15.75 51.22 -2.94
CA LEU A 109 16.67 50.19 -2.48
C LEU A 109 17.92 50.12 -3.38
N GLU A 110 17.73 50.23 -4.70
CA GLU A 110 18.81 50.23 -5.69
C GLU A 110 19.74 51.45 -5.51
N MET A 111 19.20 52.65 -5.28
CA MET A 111 20.01 53.85 -5.01
C MET A 111 20.77 53.82 -3.67
N LYS A 112 20.29 53.08 -2.65
CA LYS A 112 21.02 52.90 -1.39
C LYS A 112 22.11 51.83 -1.51
N GLN A 113 21.89 50.78 -2.30
CA GLN A 113 22.90 49.76 -2.60
C GLN A 113 24.03 50.30 -3.49
N GLU A 114 23.75 51.09 -4.53
CA GLU A 114 24.80 51.71 -5.36
C GLU A 114 25.73 52.63 -4.56
N ASN A 115 25.16 53.43 -3.64
CA ASN A 115 25.96 54.34 -2.81
C ASN A 115 26.79 53.63 -1.73
N GLN A 116 26.36 52.47 -1.23
CA GLN A 116 27.18 51.64 -0.35
C GLN A 116 28.28 50.89 -1.11
N ILE A 117 27.99 50.42 -2.33
CA ILE A 117 28.98 49.74 -3.19
C ILE A 117 30.13 50.69 -3.56
N LEU A 118 29.83 51.98 -3.76
CA LEU A 118 30.80 53.03 -4.08
C LEU A 118 31.81 53.34 -2.95
N GLN A 119 31.48 53.02 -1.69
CA GLN A 119 32.39 53.19 -0.53
C GLN A 119 33.07 51.88 -0.10
N THR A 120 32.69 50.73 -0.66
CA THR A 120 33.35 49.45 -0.37
C THR A 120 34.79 49.42 -0.91
N PRO A 121 35.77 48.96 -0.09
CA PRO A 121 37.14 48.70 -0.55
C PRO A 121 37.19 47.86 -1.83
N GLU A 122 38.13 48.16 -2.72
CA GLU A 122 38.22 47.55 -4.05
C GLU A 122 38.32 46.01 -4.00
N SER A 123 38.97 45.48 -2.97
CA SER A 123 39.04 44.04 -2.67
C SER A 123 37.66 43.42 -2.40
N ILE A 124 36.79 44.09 -1.63
CA ILE A 124 35.41 43.64 -1.37
C ILE A 124 34.56 43.79 -2.64
N ARG A 125 34.79 44.84 -3.42
CA ARG A 125 34.10 45.05 -4.70
C ARG A 125 34.44 43.93 -5.70
N LYS A 126 35.70 43.51 -5.79
CA LYS A 126 36.14 42.35 -6.60
C LYS A 126 35.49 41.05 -6.15
N ILE A 127 35.38 40.81 -4.84
CA ILE A 127 34.69 39.63 -4.28
C ILE A 127 33.19 39.68 -4.63
N LEU A 128 32.53 40.83 -4.45
CA LEU A 128 31.13 41.02 -4.79
C LEU A 128 30.85 40.87 -6.29
N THR A 129 31.74 41.36 -7.16
CA THR A 129 31.64 41.17 -8.62
C THR A 129 31.90 39.72 -9.02
N ALA A 130 32.84 39.02 -8.39
CA ALA A 130 33.06 37.58 -8.62
C ALA A 130 31.89 36.72 -8.11
N LEU A 131 31.17 37.19 -7.09
CA LEU A 131 29.98 36.56 -6.53
C LEU A 131 28.69 36.95 -7.25
N GLN A 132 28.68 38.00 -8.09
CA GLN A 132 27.55 38.27 -8.96
C GLN A 132 27.37 37.09 -9.91
N PRO A 133 26.18 36.48 -9.97
CA PRO A 133 25.96 35.34 -10.84
C PRO A 133 25.71 35.84 -12.28
N ASP A 134 26.26 35.13 -13.26
CA ASP A 134 25.98 35.41 -14.69
C ASP A 134 24.55 35.00 -15.10
N SER A 135 23.85 34.27 -14.21
CA SER A 135 22.46 33.85 -14.36
C SER A 135 21.65 34.19 -13.09
N VAL A 136 20.38 34.57 -13.25
CA VAL A 136 19.49 34.98 -12.14
C VAL A 136 19.08 33.79 -11.25
N ASP A 137 19.41 32.55 -11.64
CA ASP A 137 18.86 31.33 -11.03
C ASP A 137 19.70 30.73 -9.88
N ASP A 138 20.94 31.17 -9.67
CA ASP A 138 21.86 30.51 -8.72
C ASP A 138 21.87 31.11 -7.30
N ILE A 139 21.67 32.42 -7.16
CA ILE A 139 21.59 33.14 -5.87
C ILE A 139 20.25 33.86 -5.82
N SER A 140 19.34 33.35 -4.98
CA SER A 140 17.98 33.87 -4.88
C SER A 140 17.91 35.16 -4.06
N THR A 141 18.76 35.31 -3.03
CA THR A 141 18.83 36.54 -2.24
C THR A 141 20.22 36.83 -1.69
N THR A 142 20.59 38.10 -1.70
CA THR A 142 21.77 38.64 -0.98
C THR A 142 21.27 39.58 0.11
N LYS A 143 21.61 39.30 1.37
CA LYS A 143 21.27 40.14 2.54
C LYS A 143 22.52 40.64 3.23
N PHE A 144 22.57 41.94 3.52
CA PHE A 144 23.61 42.52 4.35
C PHE A 144 23.14 42.52 5.82
N LEU A 145 23.90 41.87 6.69
CA LEU A 145 23.62 41.69 8.12
C LEU A 145 24.75 42.34 8.94
N GLY A 146 24.71 43.67 9.06
CA GLY A 146 25.78 44.44 9.70
C GLY A 146 27.10 44.26 8.94
N ASP A 147 28.08 43.68 9.60
CA ASP A 147 29.40 43.37 9.02
C ASP A 147 29.37 42.13 8.11
N SER A 148 28.24 41.43 7.97
CA SER A 148 28.16 40.19 7.19
C SER A 148 27.37 40.32 5.88
N ILE A 149 27.70 39.49 4.90
CA ILE A 149 26.93 39.23 3.68
C ILE A 149 26.39 37.80 3.78
N LEU A 150 25.08 37.64 3.76
CA LEU A 150 24.40 36.35 3.67
C LEU A 150 23.94 36.14 2.23
N LEU A 151 24.46 35.10 1.59
CA LEU A 151 24.04 34.64 0.27
C LEU A 151 23.13 33.43 0.46
N THR A 152 21.94 33.46 -0.14
CA THR A 152 21.02 32.33 -0.16
C THR A 152 20.79 31.89 -1.60
N SER A 153 21.04 30.61 -1.87
CA SER A 153 20.78 30.01 -3.18
C SER A 153 19.29 29.67 -3.38
N ALA A 154 18.87 29.36 -4.60
CA ALA A 154 17.48 28.94 -4.88
C ALA A 154 17.06 27.65 -4.17
N ASN A 155 18.01 26.78 -3.82
CA ASN A 155 17.80 25.54 -3.07
C ASN A 155 17.98 25.70 -1.54
N GLY A 156 18.14 26.93 -1.03
CA GLY A 156 18.12 27.24 0.40
C GLY A 156 19.47 27.07 1.14
N VAL A 157 20.59 26.98 0.42
CA VAL A 157 21.93 26.99 1.02
C VAL A 157 22.29 28.42 1.42
N GLU A 158 22.76 28.60 2.66
CA GLU A 158 23.11 29.89 3.23
C GLU A 158 24.63 29.99 3.46
N ILE A 159 25.27 30.95 2.81
CA ILE A 159 26.69 31.29 2.97
C ILE A 159 26.77 32.66 3.65
N GLN A 160 27.31 32.70 4.87
CA GLN A 160 27.54 33.96 5.57
C GLN A 160 29.03 34.34 5.52
N LEU A 161 29.31 35.49 4.94
CA LEU A 161 30.63 36.12 4.83
C LEU A 161 30.70 37.29 5.80
N THR A 162 31.41 37.17 6.91
CA THR A 162 31.64 38.28 7.85
C THR A 162 32.86 39.07 7.39
N LEU A 163 32.65 40.34 7.05
CA LEU A 163 33.66 41.28 6.62
C LEU A 163 34.30 42.01 7.83
N PRO A 164 35.59 42.32 7.78
CA PRO A 164 36.22 43.16 8.79
C PRO A 164 35.70 44.60 8.72
N THR A 165 35.44 45.22 9.87
CA THR A 165 35.29 46.69 9.95
C THR A 165 36.65 47.35 10.06
N GLU A 166 36.80 48.55 9.50
CA GLU A 166 38.02 49.36 9.55
C GLU A 166 38.56 49.55 10.99
N GLN A 167 37.66 49.75 11.96
CA GLN A 167 38.02 49.86 13.38
C GLN A 167 38.55 48.56 14.00
N LYS A 168 38.10 47.38 13.54
CA LYS A 168 38.60 46.07 14.00
C LYS A 168 39.97 45.78 13.41
N MET A 169 40.20 46.12 12.14
CA MET A 169 41.50 45.99 11.48
C MET A 169 42.57 46.91 12.09
N LEU A 170 42.18 48.11 12.53
CA LEU A 170 43.10 49.06 13.18
C LEU A 170 43.52 48.64 14.60
N ARG A 171 42.67 47.92 15.33
CA ARG A 171 42.95 47.50 16.72
C ARG A 171 43.81 46.24 16.80
N ASP A 172 43.69 45.35 15.84
CA ASP A 172 44.45 44.12 15.80
C ASP A 172 44.69 43.70 14.34
N PRO A 173 45.72 44.26 13.69
CA PRO A 173 46.00 44.04 12.28
C PRO A 173 46.57 42.64 11.97
N LEU A 174 46.94 41.86 12.99
CA LEU A 174 47.53 40.52 12.82
C LEU A 174 46.50 39.40 12.93
N THR A 175 45.26 39.71 13.34
CA THR A 175 44.20 38.71 13.51
C THR A 175 43.25 38.74 12.30
N ASN A 176 42.99 37.56 11.73
CA ASN A 176 42.19 37.42 10.52
C ASN A 176 40.70 37.65 10.84
N HIS A 177 40.13 38.78 10.39
CA HIS A 177 38.75 39.19 10.71
C HIS A 177 37.71 38.72 9.68
N LEU A 178 38.13 37.96 8.65
CA LEU A 178 37.21 37.41 7.65
C LEU A 178 36.66 36.06 8.16
N GLY A 179 35.40 36.05 8.58
CA GLY A 179 34.70 34.85 9.02
C GLY A 179 33.82 34.28 7.91
N LEU A 180 34.21 33.17 7.29
CA LEU A 180 33.33 32.40 6.41
C LEU A 180 32.59 31.36 7.25
N GLN A 181 31.27 31.49 7.35
CA GLN A 181 30.42 30.50 7.98
C GLN A 181 29.47 29.93 6.93
N ILE A 182 29.72 28.68 6.54
CA ILE A 182 28.79 27.91 5.69
C ILE A 182 27.87 27.17 6.64
N ASN A 183 26.58 27.52 6.67
CA ASN A 183 25.65 26.89 7.59
C ASN A 183 25.18 25.54 7.03
N ALA A 184 26.00 24.51 7.21
CA ALA A 184 25.79 23.18 6.65
C ALA A 184 24.71 22.36 7.37
N GLN A 185 24.12 22.84 8.48
CA GLN A 185 23.08 22.12 9.23
C GLN A 185 21.79 21.87 8.43
N LYS A 186 21.63 22.50 7.25
CA LYS A 186 20.54 22.23 6.30
C LYS A 186 20.93 21.29 5.13
N MET A 187 22.20 20.84 5.04
CA MET A 187 22.68 19.98 3.95
C MET A 187 22.94 18.54 4.44
N LYS A 188 21.92 17.67 4.33
CA LYS A 188 22.15 16.21 4.41
C LYS A 188 22.80 15.73 3.11
N GLY A 189 24.02 15.18 3.18
CA GLY A 189 24.67 14.49 2.07
C GLY A 189 25.89 15.18 1.41
N VAL A 190 26.63 16.02 2.14
CA VAL A 190 27.83 16.67 1.60
C VAL A 190 28.93 15.64 1.26
N SER A 191 29.54 15.76 0.08
CA SER A 191 30.56 14.82 -0.39
C SER A 191 31.87 14.94 0.41
N THR A 192 32.65 13.85 0.46
CA THR A 192 33.97 13.81 1.11
C THR A 192 34.95 14.86 0.58
N GLU A 193 34.81 15.27 -0.69
CA GLU A 193 35.64 16.30 -1.31
C GLU A 193 35.35 17.70 -0.76
N THR A 194 34.07 18.04 -0.52
CA THR A 194 33.70 19.33 0.07
C THR A 194 34.26 19.47 1.49
N ASN A 195 34.23 18.41 2.29
CA ASN A 195 34.78 18.42 3.65
C ASN A 195 36.31 18.57 3.67
N ALA A 196 37.01 17.96 2.71
CA ALA A 196 38.47 18.08 2.60
C ALA A 196 38.89 19.52 2.27
N ILE A 197 38.14 20.19 1.41
CA ILE A 197 38.44 21.58 1.00
C ILE A 197 38.15 22.56 2.14
N VAL A 198 37.01 22.41 2.83
CA VAL A 198 36.67 23.23 4.01
C VAL A 198 37.74 23.10 5.11
N SER A 199 38.22 21.88 5.35
CA SER A 199 39.28 21.62 6.33
C SER A 199 40.63 22.23 5.93
N LYS A 200 40.95 22.22 4.64
CA LYS A 200 42.19 22.82 4.12
C LYS A 200 42.17 24.35 4.24
N LEU A 201 41.04 24.98 3.91
CA LEU A 201 40.86 26.43 4.04
C LEU A 201 40.92 26.90 5.50
N ALA A 202 40.42 26.11 6.45
CA ALA A 202 40.51 26.41 7.88
C ALA A 202 41.95 26.34 8.43
N ALA A 203 42.81 25.51 7.84
CA ALA A 203 44.20 25.33 8.29
C ALA A 203 45.14 26.46 7.82
N GLU A 204 44.81 27.16 6.73
CA GLU A 204 45.65 28.19 6.11
C GLU A 204 45.41 29.61 6.70
N GLN A 205 44.57 29.75 7.71
CA GLN A 205 43.95 31.02 8.16
C GLN A 205 44.84 32.00 8.96
N ASN A 206 46.10 31.68 9.27
CA ASN A 206 46.95 32.43 10.23
C ASN A 206 48.12 33.26 9.64
N ASN A 207 48.11 33.63 8.35
CA ASN A 207 49.21 34.42 7.75
C ASN A 207 48.68 35.58 6.88
N ALA A 208 49.30 36.77 6.93
CA ALA A 208 48.81 37.94 6.18
C ALA A 208 49.02 37.82 4.66
N ASP A 209 50.07 37.12 4.22
CA ASP A 209 50.23 36.66 2.82
C ASP A 209 49.30 35.48 2.50
N SER A 210 48.88 34.71 3.51
CA SER A 210 47.82 33.73 3.30
C SER A 210 46.47 34.38 3.11
N LEU A 211 46.18 35.59 3.62
CA LEU A 211 44.91 36.29 3.42
C LEU A 211 44.59 36.57 1.94
N LEU A 212 45.61 36.90 1.13
CA LEU A 212 45.48 37.08 -0.32
C LEU A 212 45.34 35.72 -1.05
N GLN A 213 46.09 34.70 -0.60
CA GLN A 213 45.91 33.31 -1.05
C GLN A 213 44.58 32.69 -0.59
N THR A 214 44.02 33.11 0.54
CA THR A 214 42.74 32.68 1.11
C THR A 214 41.62 33.40 0.38
N THR A 215 41.81 34.68 0.01
CA THR A 215 40.87 35.40 -0.85
C THR A 215 40.85 34.76 -2.24
N GLN A 216 42.02 34.47 -2.82
CA GLN A 216 42.11 33.75 -4.09
C GLN A 216 41.56 32.33 -3.96
N GLY A 217 41.84 31.62 -2.86
CA GLY A 217 41.30 30.29 -2.59
C GLY A 217 39.78 30.27 -2.40
N ILE A 218 39.20 31.32 -1.83
CA ILE A 218 37.75 31.52 -1.78
C ILE A 218 37.20 31.79 -3.18
N VAL A 219 37.85 32.62 -3.99
CA VAL A 219 37.47 32.88 -5.39
C VAL A 219 37.54 31.62 -6.24
N ASP A 220 38.58 30.80 -6.05
CA ASP A 220 38.78 29.54 -6.76
C ASP A 220 37.75 28.50 -6.30
N TYR A 221 37.44 28.43 -5.00
CA TYR A 221 36.39 27.56 -4.47
C TYR A 221 35.00 27.97 -4.97
N VAL A 222 34.67 29.26 -4.98
CA VAL A 222 33.42 29.78 -5.51
C VAL A 222 33.31 29.48 -7.00
N SER A 223 34.38 29.62 -7.77
CA SER A 223 34.43 29.26 -9.19
C SER A 223 34.21 27.76 -9.39
N MET A 224 34.88 26.91 -8.61
CA MET A 224 34.70 25.46 -8.64
C MET A 224 33.26 25.05 -8.28
N VAL A 225 32.67 25.66 -7.25
CA VAL A 225 31.27 25.41 -6.88
C VAL A 225 30.34 25.88 -8.00
N LYS A 226 30.58 27.04 -8.63
CA LYS A 226 29.80 27.51 -9.79
C LYS A 226 29.88 26.53 -10.97
N GLU A 227 31.01 25.86 -11.18
CA GLU A 227 31.16 24.85 -12.24
C GLU A 227 30.49 23.51 -11.88
N VAL A 228 30.58 23.06 -10.62
CA VAL A 228 30.09 21.74 -10.18
C VAL A 228 28.59 21.76 -9.83
N LEU A 229 28.09 22.86 -9.27
CA LEU A 229 26.73 22.97 -8.75
C LEU A 229 25.65 22.73 -9.82
N PRO A 230 25.75 23.26 -11.06
CA PRO A 230 24.77 22.97 -12.11
C PRO A 230 24.72 21.47 -12.47
N ALA A 231 25.88 20.81 -12.49
CA ALA A 231 25.97 19.37 -12.76
C ALA A 231 25.31 18.55 -11.64
N GLU A 232 25.52 18.95 -10.38
CA GLU A 232 24.93 18.25 -9.23
C GLU A 232 23.43 18.52 -9.10
N ILE A 233 22.96 19.75 -9.36
CA ILE A 233 21.54 20.09 -9.47
C ILE A 233 20.89 19.27 -10.60
N SER A 234 21.55 19.14 -11.75
CA SER A 234 21.06 18.33 -12.87
C SER A 234 20.95 16.85 -12.50
N ARG A 235 21.95 16.29 -11.80
CA ARG A 235 21.91 14.91 -11.29
C ARG A 235 20.78 14.67 -10.31
N GLU A 236 20.61 15.55 -9.31
CA GLU A 236 19.51 15.42 -8.35
C GLU A 236 18.14 15.62 -9.01
N LYS A 237 18.03 16.51 -10.01
CA LYS A 237 16.81 16.64 -10.81
C LYS A 237 16.50 15.36 -11.59
N GLN A 238 17.47 14.77 -12.29
CA GLN A 238 17.30 13.50 -13.00
C GLN A 238 16.88 12.36 -12.07
N LYS A 239 17.47 12.31 -10.87
CA LYS A 239 17.11 11.35 -9.83
C LYS A 239 15.68 11.55 -9.33
N MET A 240 15.26 12.79 -9.09
CA MET A 240 13.89 13.13 -8.69
C MET A 240 12.87 12.82 -9.79
N ASP A 241 13.20 13.09 -11.05
CA ASP A 241 12.35 12.76 -12.19
C ASP A 241 12.24 11.24 -12.37
N SER A 242 13.34 10.50 -12.19
CA SER A 242 13.32 9.03 -12.18
C SER A 242 12.46 8.45 -11.03
N ILE A 243 12.47 9.07 -9.85
CA ILE A 243 11.61 8.68 -8.72
C ILE A 243 10.14 8.92 -9.08
N LYS A 244 9.80 10.09 -9.63
CA LYS A 244 8.42 10.40 -10.05
C LYS A 244 7.91 9.45 -11.13
N ASP A 245 8.76 9.10 -12.09
CA ASP A 245 8.40 8.13 -13.13
C ASP A 245 8.13 6.75 -12.54
N LYS A 246 8.93 6.31 -11.56
CA LYS A 246 8.70 5.05 -10.83
C LYS A 246 7.44 5.08 -9.97
N GLU A 247 7.17 6.19 -9.28
CA GLU A 247 5.94 6.38 -8.51
C GLU A 247 4.69 6.35 -9.41
N LYS A 248 4.77 6.98 -10.57
CA LYS A 248 3.71 6.92 -11.58
C LYS A 248 3.52 5.50 -12.12
N GLN A 249 4.59 4.81 -12.47
CA GLN A 249 4.53 3.41 -12.91
C GLN A 249 3.91 2.52 -11.83
N ARG A 250 4.25 2.73 -10.56
CA ARG A 250 3.64 2.03 -9.43
C ARG A 250 2.14 2.34 -9.34
N ALA A 251 1.74 3.61 -9.41
CA ALA A 251 0.34 4.00 -9.35
C ALA A 251 -0.49 3.37 -10.49
N ASP A 252 0.04 3.35 -11.72
CA ASP A 252 -0.61 2.73 -12.88
C ASP A 252 -0.64 1.19 -12.80
N TRP A 253 0.26 0.59 -12.01
CA TRP A 253 0.39 -0.84 -11.79
C TRP A 253 -0.49 -1.36 -10.62
N LEU A 254 -0.78 -0.54 -9.63
CA LEU A 254 -1.65 -0.92 -8.52
C LEU A 254 -3.08 -1.23 -9.00
N ILE A 255 -3.67 -2.28 -8.43
CA ILE A 255 -5.08 -2.61 -8.60
C ILE A 255 -5.91 -1.58 -7.82
N ASP A 256 -6.83 -0.92 -8.51
CA ASP A 256 -7.80 -0.02 -7.89
C ASP A 256 -8.92 -0.85 -7.27
N GLU A 257 -8.94 -0.94 -5.93
CA GLU A 257 -9.94 -1.70 -5.18
C GLU A 257 -11.38 -1.23 -5.46
N SER A 258 -11.56 0.05 -5.84
CA SER A 258 -12.88 0.58 -6.19
C SER A 258 -13.48 -0.11 -7.42
N ILE A 259 -12.68 -0.79 -8.25
CA ILE A 259 -13.18 -1.61 -9.36
C ILE A 259 -14.10 -2.71 -8.84
N ILE A 260 -13.79 -3.31 -7.69
CA ILE A 260 -14.62 -4.35 -7.07
C ILE A 260 -15.93 -3.72 -6.58
N GLU A 261 -15.85 -2.59 -5.87
CA GLU A 261 -17.02 -1.90 -5.30
C GLU A 261 -17.98 -1.38 -6.37
N ASN A 262 -17.45 -0.84 -7.48
CA ASN A 262 -18.22 -0.16 -8.52
C ASN A 262 -18.87 -1.12 -9.53
N ASN A 263 -18.44 -2.38 -9.57
CA ASN A 263 -19.00 -3.38 -10.47
C ASN A 263 -19.73 -4.41 -9.63
N PRO A 264 -21.06 -4.35 -9.42
CA PRO A 264 -21.76 -5.39 -8.67
C PRO A 264 -21.80 -6.72 -9.43
N ILE A 265 -22.02 -7.82 -8.69
CA ILE A 265 -22.24 -9.16 -9.27
C ILE A 265 -23.46 -9.11 -10.18
N LYS A 266 -23.29 -9.50 -11.45
CA LYS A 266 -24.37 -9.52 -12.44
C LYS A 266 -24.97 -10.92 -12.48
N SER A 267 -26.10 -11.12 -11.81
CA SER A 267 -26.85 -12.38 -11.93
C SER A 267 -27.43 -12.53 -13.35
N ARG A 268 -27.29 -13.71 -13.96
CA ARG A 268 -28.02 -14.04 -15.19
C ARG A 268 -29.53 -13.98 -14.97
N LEU A 269 -30.27 -13.58 -16.00
CA LEU A 269 -31.72 -13.49 -15.94
C LEU A 269 -32.38 -14.88 -16.00
N PRO A 270 -33.46 -15.14 -15.24
CA PRO A 270 -34.14 -16.45 -15.25
C PRO A 270 -34.63 -16.92 -16.62
N ALA A 271 -34.89 -16.00 -17.55
CA ALA A 271 -35.30 -16.33 -18.92
C ALA A 271 -34.20 -17.07 -19.71
N GLU A 272 -32.94 -16.96 -19.29
CA GLU A 272 -31.78 -17.58 -19.93
C GLU A 272 -31.47 -18.97 -19.35
N TYR A 273 -32.03 -19.32 -18.19
CA TYR A 273 -31.73 -20.56 -17.47
C TYR A 273 -32.16 -21.80 -18.25
N ALA A 274 -31.36 -22.85 -18.19
CA ALA A 274 -31.77 -24.19 -18.57
C ALA A 274 -33.01 -24.60 -17.77
N LYS A 275 -34.02 -25.11 -18.47
CA LYS A 275 -35.29 -25.51 -17.86
C LYS A 275 -35.26 -26.97 -17.42
N THR A 276 -34.35 -27.76 -17.98
CA THR A 276 -34.19 -29.18 -17.68
C THR A 276 -32.71 -29.56 -17.46
N PRO A 277 -32.44 -30.67 -16.74
CA PRO A 277 -31.10 -31.24 -16.61
C PRO A 277 -30.47 -31.58 -17.96
N GLU A 278 -31.26 -32.01 -18.95
CA GLU A 278 -30.76 -32.33 -20.29
C GLU A 278 -30.25 -31.07 -21.01
N GLU A 279 -31.01 -29.97 -20.97
CA GLU A 279 -30.57 -28.69 -21.52
C GLU A 279 -29.28 -28.20 -20.84
N LEU A 280 -29.21 -28.34 -19.52
CA LEU A 280 -28.04 -27.95 -18.75
C LEU A 280 -26.82 -28.83 -19.08
N ARG A 281 -26.99 -30.16 -19.17
CA ARG A 281 -25.95 -31.11 -19.61
C ARG A 281 -25.37 -30.71 -20.96
N GLU A 282 -26.23 -30.42 -21.94
CA GLU A 282 -25.77 -30.01 -23.27
C GLU A 282 -24.95 -28.71 -23.23
N ARG A 283 -25.35 -27.72 -22.41
CA ARG A 283 -24.60 -26.47 -22.25
C ARG A 283 -23.24 -26.70 -21.59
N MET A 284 -23.19 -27.51 -20.54
CA MET A 284 -21.98 -27.79 -19.77
C MET A 284 -20.92 -28.60 -20.53
N LYS A 285 -21.29 -29.29 -21.63
CA LYS A 285 -20.31 -29.94 -22.53
C LYS A 285 -19.24 -28.99 -23.07
N THR A 286 -19.54 -27.70 -23.17
CA THR A 286 -18.59 -26.71 -23.69
C THR A 286 -17.47 -26.37 -22.70
N LEU A 287 -17.61 -26.71 -21.42
CA LEU A 287 -16.71 -26.38 -20.28
C LEU A 287 -16.49 -24.88 -20.03
N LYS A 288 -16.99 -24.04 -20.95
CA LYS A 288 -17.04 -22.59 -20.88
C LYS A 288 -18.42 -22.10 -20.44
N TYR A 289 -19.31 -23.04 -20.13
CA TYR A 289 -20.62 -22.71 -19.59
C TYR A 289 -20.55 -22.72 -18.07
N LEU A 290 -20.67 -21.53 -17.48
CA LEU A 290 -20.81 -21.34 -16.04
C LEU A 290 -22.29 -21.14 -15.71
N PRO A 291 -22.98 -22.11 -15.07
CA PRO A 291 -24.38 -21.95 -14.70
C PRO A 291 -24.55 -20.98 -13.52
N ALA A 292 -25.71 -20.36 -13.41
CA ALA A 292 -26.09 -19.66 -12.18
C ALA A 292 -26.55 -20.69 -11.11
N GLU A 293 -26.37 -20.40 -9.84
CA GLU A 293 -26.86 -21.26 -8.75
C GLU A 293 -28.39 -21.47 -8.87
N ALA A 294 -29.12 -20.39 -9.12
CA ALA A 294 -30.57 -20.42 -9.31
C ALA A 294 -30.99 -21.28 -10.53
N GLU A 295 -30.18 -21.29 -11.60
CA GLU A 295 -30.39 -22.16 -12.76
C GLU A 295 -30.25 -23.64 -12.37
N MET A 296 -29.20 -23.97 -11.62
CA MET A 296 -28.97 -25.33 -11.13
C MET A 296 -30.12 -25.83 -10.25
N ARG A 297 -30.53 -25.01 -9.28
CA ARG A 297 -31.66 -25.33 -8.39
C ARG A 297 -32.97 -25.49 -9.17
N GLN A 298 -33.21 -24.65 -10.17
CA GLN A 298 -34.39 -24.76 -11.03
C GLN A 298 -34.33 -26.04 -11.88
N ALA A 299 -33.21 -26.32 -12.52
CA ALA A 299 -33.04 -27.49 -13.38
C ALA A 299 -33.21 -28.79 -12.59
N PHE A 300 -32.76 -28.87 -11.35
CA PHE A 300 -32.82 -30.09 -10.53
C PHE A 300 -33.87 -30.08 -9.42
N LYS A 301 -34.83 -29.14 -9.43
CA LYS A 301 -35.88 -29.07 -8.41
C LYS A 301 -36.64 -30.39 -8.29
N GLY A 302 -36.60 -31.01 -7.10
CA GLY A 302 -37.23 -32.30 -6.81
C GLY A 302 -36.59 -33.50 -7.53
N ARG A 303 -35.37 -33.34 -8.05
CA ARG A 303 -34.61 -34.33 -8.84
C ARG A 303 -33.19 -34.50 -8.31
N GLU A 304 -33.02 -34.54 -7.00
CA GLU A 304 -31.70 -34.50 -6.35
C GLU A 304 -30.87 -35.75 -6.65
N LYS A 305 -31.50 -36.90 -6.84
CA LYS A 305 -30.82 -38.12 -7.31
C LYS A 305 -30.26 -37.97 -8.73
N GLU A 306 -30.95 -37.24 -9.61
CA GLU A 306 -30.46 -36.98 -10.97
C GLU A 306 -29.29 -35.99 -10.95
N PHE A 307 -29.28 -35.06 -9.99
CA PHE A 307 -28.13 -34.18 -9.77
C PHE A 307 -26.90 -34.95 -9.28
N ASP A 308 -27.07 -35.81 -8.26
CA ASP A 308 -25.96 -36.64 -7.77
C ASP A 308 -25.40 -37.54 -8.88
N GLN A 309 -26.28 -38.15 -9.68
CA GLN A 309 -25.91 -38.93 -10.86
C GLN A 309 -25.19 -38.07 -11.90
N PHE A 310 -25.69 -36.87 -12.19
CA PHE A 310 -25.06 -35.92 -13.10
C PHE A 310 -23.63 -35.56 -12.66
N CYS A 311 -23.43 -35.23 -11.38
CA CYS A 311 -22.12 -34.96 -10.81
C CYS A 311 -21.20 -36.19 -10.92
N PHE A 312 -21.71 -37.39 -10.66
CA PHE A 312 -20.96 -38.64 -10.81
C PHE A 312 -20.53 -38.92 -12.25
N GLU A 313 -21.45 -38.84 -13.21
CA GLU A 313 -21.18 -39.13 -14.62
C GLU A 313 -20.20 -38.16 -15.27
N ASN A 314 -20.11 -36.93 -14.75
CA ASN A 314 -19.23 -35.89 -15.29
C ASN A 314 -17.95 -35.70 -14.47
N GLU A 315 -17.72 -36.55 -13.46
CA GLU A 315 -16.61 -36.43 -12.50
C GLU A 315 -16.51 -35.02 -11.88
N VAL A 316 -17.67 -34.39 -11.69
CA VAL A 316 -17.81 -33.07 -11.07
C VAL A 316 -18.04 -33.29 -9.58
N TYR A 317 -16.97 -33.12 -8.80
CA TYR A 317 -17.05 -33.15 -7.35
C TYR A 317 -17.69 -31.88 -6.80
N GLU A 318 -17.44 -30.74 -7.46
CA GLU A 318 -18.06 -29.47 -7.16
C GLU A 318 -18.34 -28.70 -8.44
N LEU A 319 -19.57 -28.20 -8.50
CA LEU A 319 -20.03 -27.41 -9.61
C LEU A 319 -19.85 -25.93 -9.26
N TYR A 320 -18.96 -25.27 -10.01
CA TYR A 320 -18.77 -23.84 -9.91
C TYR A 320 -19.99 -23.13 -10.48
N THR A 321 -20.62 -22.27 -9.69
CA THR A 321 -21.65 -21.35 -10.19
C THR A 321 -21.05 -19.99 -10.53
N GLN A 322 -21.83 -19.18 -11.24
CA GLN A 322 -21.48 -17.80 -11.53
C GLN A 322 -21.23 -16.99 -10.26
N GLU A 323 -22.08 -17.16 -9.24
CA GLU A 323 -21.99 -16.48 -7.96
C GLU A 323 -20.69 -16.83 -7.22
N PHE A 324 -20.31 -18.12 -7.22
CA PHE A 324 -19.05 -18.56 -6.63
C PHE A 324 -17.84 -17.96 -7.35
N VAL A 325 -17.76 -18.09 -8.68
CA VAL A 325 -16.65 -17.56 -9.47
C VAL A 325 -16.53 -16.05 -9.32
N ASP A 326 -17.65 -15.32 -9.36
CA ASP A 326 -17.66 -13.87 -9.18
C ASP A 326 -17.10 -13.49 -7.80
N SER A 327 -17.53 -14.20 -6.75
CA SER A 327 -17.10 -13.93 -5.37
C SER A 327 -15.63 -14.28 -5.15
N ILE A 328 -15.17 -15.44 -5.64
CA ILE A 328 -13.78 -15.87 -5.42
C ILE A 328 -12.82 -15.02 -6.25
N SER A 329 -13.23 -14.58 -7.45
CA SER A 329 -12.44 -13.67 -8.26
C SER A 329 -12.26 -12.32 -7.56
N ARG A 330 -13.32 -11.74 -7.00
CA ARG A 330 -13.24 -10.49 -6.22
C ARG A 330 -12.35 -10.62 -5.01
N TYR A 331 -12.52 -11.71 -4.27
CA TYR A 331 -11.66 -12.03 -3.14
C TYR A 331 -10.19 -12.03 -3.56
N LEU A 332 -9.84 -12.82 -4.58
CA LEU A 332 -8.46 -12.93 -5.08
C LEU A 332 -7.90 -11.59 -5.60
N ILE A 333 -8.71 -10.76 -6.26
CA ILE A 333 -8.31 -9.43 -6.72
C ILE A 333 -8.06 -8.49 -5.53
N SER A 334 -8.90 -8.53 -4.50
CA SER A 334 -8.71 -7.73 -3.28
C SER A 334 -7.44 -8.16 -2.54
N ARG A 335 -7.21 -9.48 -2.37
CA ARG A 335 -5.97 -10.01 -1.77
C ARG A 335 -4.74 -9.61 -2.59
N ALA A 336 -4.84 -9.67 -3.92
CA ALA A 336 -3.77 -9.21 -4.80
C ALA A 336 -3.45 -7.72 -4.58
N ALA A 337 -4.45 -6.84 -4.53
CA ALA A 337 -4.25 -5.41 -4.26
C ALA A 337 -3.51 -5.17 -2.93
N LEU A 338 -3.90 -5.90 -1.88
CA LEU A 338 -3.22 -5.85 -0.58
C LEU A 338 -1.75 -6.28 -0.68
N TYR A 339 -1.45 -7.37 -1.37
CA TYR A 339 -0.07 -7.85 -1.54
C TYR A 339 0.78 -6.96 -2.44
N GLN A 340 0.17 -6.29 -3.43
CA GLN A 340 0.87 -5.32 -4.27
C GLN A 340 1.42 -4.13 -3.45
N ASN A 341 0.72 -3.71 -2.40
CA ASN A 341 1.17 -2.64 -1.52
C ASN A 341 2.47 -2.99 -0.77
N ASN A 342 2.74 -4.28 -0.57
CA ASN A 342 3.94 -4.78 0.11
C ASN A 342 5.14 -4.98 -0.83
N ILE A 343 4.94 -4.83 -2.16
CA ILE A 343 6.02 -4.96 -3.15
C ILE A 343 6.80 -3.65 -3.24
N ASP A 344 8.14 -3.76 -3.21
CA ASP A 344 9.05 -2.63 -3.42
C ASP A 344 8.83 -2.03 -4.81
N SER A 345 8.67 -0.70 -4.86
CA SER A 345 8.59 0.10 -6.09
C SER A 345 9.70 -0.17 -7.13
N THR A 346 10.84 -0.72 -6.71
CA THR A 346 11.96 -1.07 -7.58
C THR A 346 11.82 -2.46 -8.22
N ASN A 347 10.88 -3.29 -7.75
CA ASN A 347 10.67 -4.66 -8.21
C ASN A 347 9.19 -4.93 -8.49
N LEU A 348 8.56 -4.05 -9.28
CA LEU A 348 7.18 -4.25 -9.72
C LEU A 348 7.08 -5.55 -10.53
N ARG A 349 6.21 -6.45 -10.08
CA ARG A 349 5.90 -7.74 -10.72
C ARG A 349 4.44 -8.06 -10.48
N PRO A 350 3.75 -8.81 -11.36
CA PRO A 350 2.39 -9.24 -11.06
C PRO A 350 2.36 -10.05 -9.77
N ILE A 351 1.23 -9.97 -9.06
CA ILE A 351 0.87 -10.97 -8.06
C ILE A 351 0.59 -12.27 -8.80
N ARG A 352 1.16 -13.37 -8.31
CA ARG A 352 1.05 -14.68 -8.95
C ARG A 352 0.12 -15.57 -8.16
N ILE A 353 -0.94 -16.01 -8.82
CA ILE A 353 -1.86 -17.03 -8.35
C ILE A 353 -1.58 -18.33 -9.10
N VAL A 354 -1.45 -19.43 -8.37
CA VAL A 354 -1.33 -20.77 -8.97
C VAL A 354 -2.48 -21.64 -8.47
N GLU A 355 -3.32 -22.10 -9.39
CA GLU A 355 -4.27 -23.19 -9.14
C GLU A 355 -3.52 -24.52 -9.26
N VAL A 356 -3.43 -25.27 -8.17
CA VAL A 356 -2.90 -26.64 -8.14
C VAL A 356 -4.05 -27.64 -8.10
N GLY A 357 -3.89 -28.78 -8.77
CA GLY A 357 -5.00 -29.71 -8.94
C GLY A 357 -6.13 -29.12 -9.79
N ALA A 358 -5.77 -28.30 -10.79
CA ALA A 358 -6.74 -27.54 -11.59
C ALA A 358 -7.61 -28.43 -12.49
N GLY A 359 -7.30 -29.73 -12.59
CA GLY A 359 -7.93 -30.67 -13.51
C GLY A 359 -7.88 -30.15 -14.94
N ARG A 360 -9.03 -29.70 -15.44
CA ARG A 360 -9.20 -29.17 -16.80
C ARG A 360 -9.05 -27.65 -16.91
N GLY A 361 -8.77 -26.97 -15.81
CA GLY A 361 -8.56 -25.52 -15.73
C GLY A 361 -9.84 -24.68 -15.84
N GLN A 362 -11.00 -25.24 -15.52
CA GLN A 362 -12.29 -24.53 -15.61
C GLN A 362 -12.36 -23.33 -14.65
N MET A 363 -11.94 -23.51 -13.39
CA MET A 363 -11.97 -22.41 -12.42
C MET A 363 -11.01 -21.29 -12.81
N THR A 364 -9.73 -21.60 -13.12
CA THR A 364 -8.80 -20.59 -13.68
C THR A 364 -9.34 -19.92 -14.94
N HIS A 365 -10.02 -20.66 -15.84
CA HIS A 365 -10.61 -20.06 -17.04
C HIS A 365 -11.61 -18.96 -16.68
N PHE A 366 -12.59 -19.26 -15.82
CA PHE A 366 -13.61 -18.29 -15.45
C PHE A 366 -13.09 -17.15 -14.59
N ILE A 367 -12.12 -17.41 -13.70
CA ILE A 367 -11.43 -16.33 -12.96
C ILE A 367 -10.71 -15.39 -13.93
N LYS A 368 -10.02 -15.91 -14.95
CA LYS A 368 -9.37 -15.08 -15.98
C LYS A 368 -10.36 -14.22 -16.75
N GLU A 369 -11.49 -14.79 -17.16
CA GLU A 369 -12.55 -14.03 -17.81
C GLU A 369 -13.05 -12.91 -16.88
N LYS A 370 -13.26 -13.22 -15.60
CA LYS A 370 -13.72 -12.22 -14.63
C LYS A 370 -12.72 -11.10 -14.39
N MET A 371 -11.44 -11.43 -14.29
CA MET A 371 -10.35 -10.45 -14.21
C MET A 371 -10.36 -9.51 -15.41
N GLN A 372 -10.53 -10.05 -16.63
CA GLN A 372 -10.59 -9.25 -17.86
C GLN A 372 -11.83 -8.35 -17.91
N GLU A 373 -13.00 -8.85 -17.50
CA GLU A 373 -14.24 -8.06 -17.40
C GLU A 373 -14.08 -6.86 -16.46
N LEU A 374 -13.35 -7.04 -15.36
CA LEU A 374 -13.06 -5.98 -14.38
C LEU A 374 -11.89 -5.08 -14.79
N GLY A 375 -11.26 -5.33 -15.95
CA GLY A 375 -10.14 -4.52 -16.45
C GLY A 375 -8.81 -4.79 -15.74
N ILE A 376 -8.68 -5.89 -15.01
CA ILE A 376 -7.43 -6.31 -14.38
C ILE A 376 -6.47 -6.80 -15.46
N ARG A 377 -5.25 -6.25 -15.46
CA ARG A 377 -4.24 -6.58 -16.47
C ARG A 377 -3.29 -7.68 -15.99
N ASN A 378 -2.71 -8.43 -16.94
CA ASN A 378 -1.77 -9.52 -16.64
C ASN A 378 -0.45 -9.05 -15.98
N ASP A 379 -0.07 -7.78 -16.13
CA ASP A 379 1.10 -7.20 -15.44
C ASP A 379 0.81 -6.87 -13.97
N GLN A 380 -0.47 -6.84 -13.58
CA GLN A 380 -0.92 -6.61 -12.21
C GLN A 380 -1.17 -7.93 -11.47
N LEU A 381 -1.87 -8.86 -12.14
CA LEU A 381 -2.27 -10.15 -11.58
C LEU A 381 -2.14 -11.25 -12.65
N GLU A 382 -1.38 -12.29 -12.34
CA GLU A 382 -1.15 -13.45 -13.19
C GLU A 382 -1.74 -14.69 -12.51
N ILE A 383 -2.51 -15.50 -13.25
CA ILE A 383 -3.03 -16.77 -12.76
C ILE A 383 -2.66 -17.94 -13.69
N ARG A 384 -2.16 -19.03 -13.10
CA ARG A 384 -1.70 -20.25 -13.79
C ARG A 384 -2.44 -21.47 -13.24
N ALA A 385 -2.75 -22.41 -14.12
CA ALA A 385 -3.35 -23.69 -13.77
C ALA A 385 -2.32 -24.81 -13.92
N THR A 386 -2.23 -25.67 -12.91
CA THR A 386 -1.34 -26.82 -12.88
C THR A 386 -2.08 -28.06 -12.39
N ASP A 387 -1.79 -29.20 -13.00
CA ASP A 387 -2.34 -30.49 -12.61
C ASP A 387 -1.37 -31.61 -13.03
N PRO A 388 -1.16 -32.67 -12.23
CA PRO A 388 -0.34 -33.82 -12.65
C PRO A 388 -0.97 -34.68 -13.77
N ASN A 389 -2.12 -34.29 -14.32
CA ASN A 389 -2.89 -34.99 -15.35
C ASN A 389 -3.29 -36.41 -14.93
N ILE A 390 -3.76 -36.56 -13.69
CA ILE A 390 -4.21 -37.85 -13.13
C ILE A 390 -5.69 -38.12 -13.53
N TRP A 391 -6.37 -37.16 -14.15
CA TRP A 391 -7.74 -37.29 -14.61
C TRP A 391 -7.86 -38.13 -15.90
N SER A 392 -9.02 -38.76 -16.13
CA SER A 392 -9.23 -39.67 -17.26
C SER A 392 -9.14 -38.98 -18.61
N GLU A 393 -8.42 -39.57 -19.59
CA GLU A 393 -8.35 -39.07 -20.98
C GLU A 393 -9.75 -38.91 -21.60
N ASP A 394 -10.73 -39.72 -21.16
CA ASP A 394 -12.11 -39.70 -21.63
C ASP A 394 -12.84 -38.39 -21.31
N LEU A 395 -12.37 -37.62 -20.32
CA LEU A 395 -12.94 -36.32 -20.01
C LEU A 395 -12.70 -35.32 -21.15
N GLY A 396 -11.68 -35.53 -21.99
CA GLY A 396 -11.39 -34.71 -23.16
C GLY A 396 -10.42 -33.56 -22.89
N LYS A 397 -10.51 -32.49 -23.69
CA LYS A 397 -9.49 -31.41 -23.70
C LYS A 397 -9.61 -30.48 -22.49
N THR A 398 -8.50 -29.86 -22.09
CA THR A 398 -8.50 -28.76 -21.13
C THR A 398 -9.15 -27.51 -21.73
N VAL A 399 -9.68 -26.63 -20.88
CA VAL A 399 -10.32 -25.37 -21.33
C VAL A 399 -9.28 -24.29 -21.63
N ILE A 400 -8.16 -24.37 -20.92
CA ILE A 400 -6.99 -23.51 -21.02
C ILE A 400 -5.73 -24.36 -21.00
N ASP A 401 -4.57 -23.73 -21.13
CA ASP A 401 -3.29 -24.38 -20.90
C ASP A 401 -3.15 -24.74 -19.41
N VAL A 402 -3.16 -26.03 -19.10
CA VAL A 402 -2.93 -26.59 -17.75
C VAL A 402 -1.59 -27.29 -17.80
N GLU A 403 -0.63 -26.79 -17.04
CA GLU A 403 0.71 -27.35 -17.05
C GLU A 403 0.78 -28.64 -16.24
N ASN A 404 1.48 -29.65 -16.78
CA ASN A 404 1.71 -30.91 -16.09
C ASN A 404 2.72 -30.78 -14.94
N LEU A 405 2.25 -30.34 -13.77
CA LEU A 405 3.03 -30.19 -12.55
C LEU A 405 2.18 -30.58 -11.33
N ASP A 406 2.82 -31.25 -10.38
CA ASP A 406 2.27 -31.43 -9.03
C ASP A 406 2.42 -30.15 -8.19
N ALA A 407 1.77 -30.11 -7.02
CA ALA A 407 1.76 -28.92 -6.16
C ALA A 407 3.16 -28.46 -5.74
N GLU A 408 4.07 -29.39 -5.42
CA GLU A 408 5.43 -29.06 -4.98
C GLU A 408 6.23 -28.40 -6.11
N LYS A 409 6.22 -29.00 -7.31
CA LYS A 409 6.91 -28.45 -8.48
C LYS A 409 6.28 -27.14 -8.94
N ALA A 410 4.96 -26.99 -8.86
CA ALA A 410 4.27 -25.77 -9.23
C ALA A 410 4.67 -24.61 -8.30
N VAL A 411 4.61 -24.80 -6.98
CA VAL A 411 5.03 -23.79 -6.01
C VAL A 411 6.51 -23.45 -6.17
N GLN A 412 7.37 -24.46 -6.33
CA GLN A 412 8.80 -24.26 -6.54
C GLN A 412 9.07 -23.44 -7.82
N LYS A 413 8.43 -23.80 -8.93
CA LYS A 413 8.65 -23.16 -10.24
C LYS A 413 8.15 -21.71 -10.27
N TYR A 414 6.94 -21.47 -9.75
CA TYR A 414 6.27 -20.19 -9.92
C TYR A 414 6.53 -19.20 -8.79
N GLN A 415 6.92 -19.69 -7.60
CA GLN A 415 7.03 -18.90 -6.37
C GLN A 415 5.77 -18.03 -6.18
N PRO A 416 4.57 -18.63 -6.13
CA PRO A 416 3.32 -17.88 -6.10
C PRO A 416 3.14 -17.10 -4.81
N ASP A 417 2.41 -15.98 -4.89
CA ASP A 417 1.94 -15.23 -3.73
C ASP A 417 0.68 -15.89 -3.14
N ILE A 418 -0.21 -16.35 -4.01
CA ILE A 418 -1.46 -17.03 -3.65
C ILE A 418 -1.52 -18.41 -4.31
N VAL A 419 -1.89 -19.44 -3.56
CA VAL A 419 -2.17 -20.77 -4.12
C VAL A 419 -3.65 -21.10 -3.96
N LEU A 420 -4.28 -21.62 -5.01
CA LEU A 420 -5.67 -22.07 -5.00
C LEU A 420 -5.70 -23.59 -5.18
N PHE A 421 -6.42 -24.31 -4.33
CA PHE A 421 -6.61 -25.76 -4.47
C PHE A 421 -8.09 -26.10 -4.25
N SER A 422 -8.75 -26.58 -5.30
CA SER A 422 -10.10 -27.12 -5.23
C SER A 422 -10.07 -28.64 -5.16
N TRP A 423 -10.77 -29.23 -4.19
CA TRP A 423 -10.90 -30.68 -3.98
C TRP A 423 -9.58 -31.43 -3.85
N ILE A 424 -8.89 -31.23 -2.73
CA ILE A 424 -7.75 -32.08 -2.38
C ILE A 424 -8.21 -33.56 -2.31
N PRO A 425 -7.48 -34.52 -2.91
CA PRO A 425 -7.86 -35.92 -2.86
C PRO A 425 -8.13 -36.41 -1.42
N PRO A 426 -9.24 -37.13 -1.17
CA PRO A 426 -9.59 -37.61 0.16
C PRO A 426 -8.48 -38.45 0.80
N GLY A 427 -8.16 -38.15 2.06
CA GLY A 427 -7.12 -38.84 2.84
C GLY A 427 -5.69 -38.33 2.60
N GLU A 428 -5.46 -37.53 1.57
CA GLU A 428 -4.14 -36.97 1.27
C GLU A 428 -3.91 -35.63 1.99
N ASP A 429 -2.65 -35.33 2.29
CA ASP A 429 -2.24 -34.00 2.74
C ASP A 429 -1.26 -33.39 1.76
N LEU A 430 -1.78 -32.61 0.81
CA LEU A 430 -0.98 -31.88 -0.18
C LEU A 430 -0.68 -30.43 0.26
N SER A 431 -1.18 -30.04 1.43
CA SER A 431 -0.99 -28.70 1.98
C SER A 431 0.48 -28.34 2.37
N PRO A 432 1.42 -29.27 2.65
CA PRO A 432 2.82 -28.91 2.92
C PRO A 432 3.48 -28.10 1.79
N ALA A 433 3.17 -28.39 0.53
CA ALA A 433 3.69 -27.62 -0.60
C ALA A 433 3.16 -26.18 -0.61
N LEU A 434 1.91 -25.97 -0.15
CA LEU A 434 1.23 -24.67 -0.15
C LEU A 434 1.72 -23.76 0.98
N ARG A 435 2.38 -24.32 2.00
CA ARG A 435 2.89 -23.59 3.18
C ARG A 435 4.33 -23.08 3.02
N GLN A 436 4.94 -23.23 1.84
CA GLN A 436 6.28 -22.72 1.56
C GLN A 436 6.36 -21.20 1.73
N ASN A 437 7.57 -20.70 2.04
CA ASN A 437 7.82 -19.29 2.38
C ASN A 437 7.44 -18.29 1.29
N SER A 438 7.39 -18.69 0.01
CA SER A 438 6.96 -17.81 -1.07
C SER A 438 5.47 -17.46 -0.98
N VAL A 439 4.66 -18.38 -0.46
CA VAL A 439 3.21 -18.29 -0.42
C VAL A 439 2.80 -17.39 0.74
N GLN A 440 2.11 -16.29 0.42
CA GLN A 440 1.49 -15.39 1.39
C GLN A 440 0.12 -15.93 1.83
N GLU A 441 -0.55 -16.65 0.94
CA GLU A 441 -1.86 -17.20 1.20
C GLU A 441 -2.15 -18.44 0.36
N TYR A 442 -2.85 -19.40 0.94
CA TYR A 442 -3.46 -20.46 0.15
C TYR A 442 -4.93 -20.61 0.48
N VAL A 443 -5.73 -20.84 -0.56
CA VAL A 443 -7.17 -20.99 -0.48
C VAL A 443 -7.52 -22.43 -0.81
N LEU A 444 -8.21 -23.09 0.12
CA LEU A 444 -8.77 -24.40 -0.06
C LEU A 444 -10.26 -24.29 -0.35
N VAL A 445 -10.70 -24.95 -1.41
CA VAL A 445 -12.08 -25.05 -1.84
C VAL A 445 -12.48 -26.51 -1.76
N GLY A 446 -13.52 -26.83 -0.98
CA GLY A 446 -14.07 -28.17 -0.92
C GLY A 446 -14.68 -28.51 0.43
N GLU A 447 -15.18 -29.74 0.53
CA GLU A 447 -15.78 -30.26 1.76
C GLU A 447 -14.70 -30.80 2.72
N GLU A 448 -15.10 -30.97 3.97
CA GLU A 448 -14.30 -31.62 5.01
C GLU A 448 -13.82 -33.04 4.67
N LEU A 449 -14.46 -33.70 3.69
CA LEU A 449 -14.10 -35.03 3.20
C LEU A 449 -12.97 -35.01 2.16
N SER A 450 -12.62 -33.84 1.63
CA SER A 450 -11.45 -33.63 0.78
C SER A 450 -10.21 -33.46 1.65
N GLY A 451 -9.04 -33.94 1.23
CA GLY A 451 -7.83 -33.95 2.06
C GLY A 451 -7.95 -34.75 3.36
N ASN A 452 -7.23 -34.34 4.42
CA ASN A 452 -7.32 -34.96 5.75
C ASN A 452 -7.29 -33.95 6.90
N ASP A 453 -7.31 -34.42 8.15
CA ASP A 453 -7.33 -33.56 9.35
C ASP A 453 -6.15 -32.57 9.41
N ARG A 454 -4.99 -32.90 8.85
CA ARG A 454 -3.82 -32.00 8.82
C ARG A 454 -4.01 -30.89 7.80
N THR A 455 -4.61 -31.21 6.65
CA THR A 455 -4.96 -30.24 5.60
C THR A 455 -5.85 -29.13 6.14
N TRP A 456 -6.86 -29.48 6.94
CA TRP A 456 -7.83 -28.53 7.49
C TRP A 456 -7.51 -28.03 8.91
N GLY A 457 -6.44 -28.57 9.51
CA GLY A 457 -5.99 -28.32 10.88
C GLY A 457 -6.94 -28.78 11.98
N LYS A 458 -7.69 -29.86 11.75
CA LYS A 458 -8.57 -30.48 12.76
C LYS A 458 -7.83 -31.39 13.74
N ASN A 459 -6.57 -31.71 13.45
CA ASN A 459 -5.71 -32.53 14.32
C ASN A 459 -5.53 -31.93 15.74
N VAL A 460 -5.80 -30.63 15.92
CA VAL A 460 -5.72 -29.91 17.20
C VAL A 460 -6.93 -30.12 18.11
N ILE A 461 -8.07 -30.52 17.55
CA ILE A 461 -9.33 -30.61 18.33
C ILE A 461 -9.23 -31.66 19.45
N PHE A 462 -8.41 -32.70 19.24
CA PHE A 462 -8.24 -33.79 20.19
C PHE A 462 -7.10 -33.57 21.19
N ASP A 463 -6.17 -32.65 20.89
CA ASP A 463 -5.01 -32.37 21.75
C ASP A 463 -4.74 -30.86 21.78
N LYS A 464 -5.19 -30.21 22.86
CA LYS A 464 -5.13 -28.74 23.03
C LYS A 464 -3.70 -28.19 23.09
N ASP A 465 -2.71 -29.05 23.31
CA ASP A 465 -1.31 -28.64 23.37
C ASP A 465 -0.60 -28.76 21.99
N VAL A 466 -1.32 -29.25 20.97
CA VAL A 466 -0.77 -29.44 19.61
C VAL A 466 -1.24 -28.32 18.70
N MET A 467 -0.33 -27.44 18.29
CA MET A 467 -0.58 -26.42 17.28
C MET A 467 -0.88 -27.05 15.90
N ALA A 468 -1.77 -26.45 15.11
CA ALA A 468 -2.05 -26.94 13.76
C ALA A 468 -0.81 -26.75 12.87
N ASP A 469 -0.65 -27.60 11.84
CA ASP A 469 0.54 -27.51 10.98
C ASP A 469 0.59 -26.18 10.22
N TYR A 470 -0.55 -25.62 9.83
CA TYR A 470 -0.59 -24.30 9.19
C TYR A 470 -0.18 -23.16 10.15
N GLU A 471 -0.52 -23.25 11.43
CA GLU A 471 -0.15 -22.24 12.42
C GLU A 471 1.35 -22.28 12.72
N LYS A 472 1.94 -23.49 12.80
CA LYS A 472 3.40 -23.66 12.96
C LYS A 472 4.17 -22.98 11.82
N ASP A 473 3.59 -22.98 10.63
CA ASP A 473 4.16 -22.39 9.43
C ASP A 473 3.81 -20.89 9.28
N GLY A 474 3.16 -20.28 10.29
CA GLY A 474 2.88 -18.85 10.36
C GLY A 474 1.61 -18.40 9.64
N PHE A 475 0.66 -19.31 9.39
CA PHE A 475 -0.64 -18.99 8.82
C PHE A 475 -1.74 -18.94 9.87
N TYR A 476 -2.72 -18.06 9.68
CA TYR A 476 -4.01 -18.14 10.36
C TYR A 476 -5.12 -18.55 9.38
N LYS A 477 -6.18 -19.16 9.91
CA LYS A 477 -7.31 -19.69 9.14
C LYS A 477 -8.46 -18.69 9.11
N GLN A 478 -9.01 -18.41 7.93
CA GLN A 478 -10.17 -17.55 7.72
C GLN A 478 -11.21 -18.29 6.86
N TYR A 479 -12.42 -18.43 7.40
CA TYR A 479 -13.56 -18.93 6.62
C TYR A 479 -14.07 -17.80 5.72
N LEU A 480 -14.21 -18.07 4.43
CA LEU A 480 -14.71 -17.08 3.47
C LEU A 480 -16.24 -17.13 3.31
N GLY A 481 -16.91 -17.93 4.13
CA GLY A 481 -18.32 -18.25 4.00
C GLY A 481 -19.25 -17.70 5.09
N GLU A 482 -18.74 -17.54 6.30
CA GLU A 482 -19.57 -17.22 7.47
C GLU A 482 -19.03 -15.93 8.11
N GLY A 483 -19.62 -14.78 7.76
CA GLY A 483 -19.22 -13.49 8.33
C GLY A 483 -20.17 -12.35 7.96
N ASP A 484 -20.03 -11.23 8.68
CA ASP A 484 -20.83 -9.99 8.51
C ASP A 484 -20.53 -9.23 7.19
N ASP A 485 -19.57 -9.72 6.38
CA ASP A 485 -19.23 -9.12 5.08
C ASP A 485 -19.98 -9.85 3.96
N ASP A 486 -21.22 -9.43 3.73
CA ASP A 486 -22.09 -9.93 2.66
C ASP A 486 -21.41 -9.89 1.27
N SER A 487 -20.39 -9.05 1.07
CA SER A 487 -19.69 -8.91 -0.22
C SER A 487 -18.74 -10.07 -0.53
N LEU A 488 -18.37 -10.87 0.49
CA LEU A 488 -17.46 -12.00 0.38
C LEU A 488 -18.12 -13.34 0.70
N ASN A 489 -19.44 -13.37 0.89
CA ASN A 489 -20.17 -14.56 1.32
C ASN A 489 -20.14 -15.67 0.24
N LEU A 490 -19.04 -16.44 0.22
CA LEU A 490 -18.73 -17.47 -0.77
C LEU A 490 -19.57 -18.74 -0.58
N VAL A 491 -20.35 -18.84 0.50
CA VAL A 491 -21.21 -19.99 0.81
C VAL A 491 -22.35 -20.18 -0.17
N HIS A 492 -22.81 -19.11 -0.83
CA HIS A 492 -24.00 -19.17 -1.68
C HIS A 492 -23.74 -19.62 -3.13
N GLY A 493 -22.57 -20.12 -3.49
CA GLY A 493 -22.27 -20.46 -4.89
C GLY A 493 -21.73 -21.86 -5.15
N GLN A 494 -21.48 -22.66 -4.12
CA GLN A 494 -20.94 -24.00 -4.29
C GLN A 494 -22.06 -25.01 -4.20
N LEU A 495 -22.18 -25.86 -5.24
CA LEU A 495 -23.15 -26.96 -5.26
C LEU A 495 -22.40 -28.29 -5.36
N GLY A 496 -22.10 -28.85 -4.19
CA GLY A 496 -21.66 -30.21 -3.97
C GLY A 496 -22.83 -31.21 -3.93
N ARG A 497 -22.50 -32.51 -3.88
CA ARG A 497 -23.50 -33.59 -3.86
C ARG A 497 -24.47 -33.43 -2.70
N GLY A 498 -25.75 -33.64 -2.95
CA GLY A 498 -26.80 -33.48 -1.94
C GLY A 498 -27.24 -32.05 -1.61
N GLN A 499 -26.52 -31.00 -2.02
CA GLN A 499 -26.82 -29.59 -1.65
C GLN A 499 -27.99 -28.94 -2.40
N ILE A 500 -28.58 -29.64 -3.39
CA ILE A 500 -29.78 -29.16 -4.10
C ILE A 500 -31.07 -29.37 -3.30
N LYS A 501 -31.08 -30.21 -2.24
CA LYS A 501 -32.30 -30.45 -1.45
C LYS A 501 -32.75 -29.17 -0.72
N GLU A 502 -34.00 -28.76 -0.93
CA GLU A 502 -34.62 -27.69 -0.16
C GLU A 502 -34.64 -28.07 1.34
N GLY A 503 -34.08 -27.23 2.22
CA GLY A 503 -34.13 -27.40 3.68
C GLY A 503 -33.06 -28.28 4.30
N ILE A 504 -31.95 -28.57 3.62
CA ILE A 504 -30.74 -29.05 4.30
C ILE A 504 -30.16 -27.91 5.14
N ASP A 505 -29.67 -28.28 6.33
CA ASP A 505 -28.91 -27.42 7.24
C ASP A 505 -27.69 -26.83 6.52
N ASP A 506 -27.58 -25.49 6.51
CA ASP A 506 -26.50 -24.77 5.83
C ASP A 506 -25.08 -25.17 6.33
N SER A 507 -25.00 -25.92 7.43
CA SER A 507 -23.74 -26.51 7.91
C SER A 507 -23.12 -27.60 7.02
N GLN A 508 -23.78 -28.04 5.93
CA GLN A 508 -23.24 -29.04 4.99
C GLN A 508 -22.69 -28.46 3.68
N HIS A 509 -22.49 -27.13 3.60
CA HIS A 509 -21.96 -26.51 2.40
C HIS A 509 -20.46 -26.79 2.20
N SER A 510 -20.03 -26.77 0.94
CA SER A 510 -18.60 -26.77 0.61
C SER A 510 -17.96 -25.58 1.32
N THR A 511 -16.78 -25.80 1.89
CA THR A 511 -16.08 -24.77 2.66
C THR A 511 -15.01 -24.15 1.80
N THR A 512 -15.08 -22.84 1.62
CA THR A 512 -13.95 -22.07 1.11
C THR A 512 -13.21 -21.44 2.28
N ILE A 513 -11.95 -21.81 2.44
CA ILE A 513 -11.13 -21.39 3.57
C ILE A 513 -9.81 -20.83 3.05
N ALA A 514 -9.50 -19.60 3.46
CA ALA A 514 -8.20 -19.00 3.25
C ALA A 514 -7.29 -19.26 4.45
N PHE A 515 -6.02 -19.51 4.16
CA PHE A 515 -4.94 -19.59 5.14
C PHE A 515 -3.95 -18.49 4.80
N ILE A 516 -3.83 -17.50 5.67
CA ILE A 516 -3.14 -16.24 5.40
C ILE A 516 -1.93 -16.13 6.32
N ARG A 517 -0.77 -15.80 5.76
CA ARG A 517 0.47 -15.61 6.52
C ARG A 517 0.43 -14.28 7.30
N GLU A 518 0.89 -14.31 8.55
CA GLU A 518 1.02 -13.12 9.42
C GLU A 518 2.11 -12.13 8.98
#